data_AF-A0A838H3G4-F1
#
_entry.id   AF-A0A838H3G4-F1
#
_cell.length_a   1.000
_cell.length_b   1.000
_cell.length_c   1.000
_cell.angle_alpha   90.00
_cell.angle_beta   90.00
_cell.angle_gamma   90.00
#
_symmetry.space_group_name_H-M   'P 1'
#
loop_
_entity.id
_entity.type
_entity.pdbx_description
1 polymer ?
#
loop_
_entity_poly.entity_id
_entity_poly.type
_entity_poly.pdbx_seq_one_letter_code
_entity_poly.pdbx_strand_id
1 'polypeptide(L)' 'VRPPQVRAVDTTGAGDSFCAALAVALAEGTGYAQAVRFACGAGAHAATIRGAEPGLPTRAQVQALLG' A
#
# COMPACT_ATOMS: atom_id res chain seq x y z
N VAL A 1 10.78 -1.03 -8.29
CA VAL A 1 10.69 -1.28 -6.83
C VAL A 1 10.23 -2.71 -6.63
N ARG A 2 10.79 -3.47 -5.67
CA ARG A 2 10.27 -4.80 -5.32
C ARG A 2 9.19 -4.65 -4.24
N PRO A 3 7.97 -5.17 -4.41
CA PRO A 3 6.93 -5.07 -3.38
C PRO A 3 7.30 -5.93 -2.15
N PRO A 4 6.87 -5.52 -0.94
CA PRO A 4 7.10 -6.31 0.27
C PRO A 4 6.41 -7.66 0.16
N GLN A 5 7.05 -8.70 0.69
CA GLN A 5 6.48 -10.04 0.72
C GLN A 5 5.50 -10.16 1.88
N VAL A 6 4.28 -10.58 1.58
CA VAL A 6 3.20 -10.75 2.57
C VAL A 6 2.50 -12.08 2.33
N ARG A 7 1.88 -12.62 3.37
CA ARG A 7 0.92 -13.70 3.22
C ARG A 7 -0.43 -13.11 2.84
N ALA A 8 -0.82 -13.24 1.58
CA ALA A 8 -2.12 -12.77 1.12
C ALA A 8 -3.26 -13.60 1.74
N VAL A 9 -4.31 -12.91 2.18
CA VAL A 9 -5.56 -13.46 2.74
C VAL A 9 -6.72 -13.18 1.79
N ASP A 10 -6.80 -11.97 1.25
CA ASP A 10 -7.81 -11.51 0.29
C ASP A 10 -7.24 -10.31 -0.46
N THR A 11 -7.24 -10.33 -1.79
CA THR A 11 -6.64 -9.26 -2.61
C THR A 11 -7.62 -8.17 -3.02
N THR A 12 -8.88 -8.27 -2.61
CA THR A 12 -9.93 -7.29 -2.92
C THR A 12 -9.51 -5.91 -2.41
N GLY A 13 -9.53 -4.88 -3.26
CA GLY A 13 -9.14 -3.51 -2.90
C GLY A 13 -7.63 -3.24 -2.84
N ALA A 14 -6.75 -4.22 -3.07
CA ALA A 14 -5.30 -4.00 -3.05
C ALA A 14 -4.82 -3.04 -4.14
N GLY A 15 -5.43 -3.11 -5.33
CA GLY A 15 -5.15 -2.18 -6.44
C GLY A 15 -5.63 -0.76 -6.15
N ASP A 16 -6.83 -0.62 -5.58
CA ASP A 16 -7.37 0.68 -5.17
C ASP A 16 -6.52 1.32 -4.08
N SER A 17 -6.11 0.53 -3.09
CA SER A 17 -5.19 0.96 -2.03
C SER A 17 -3.84 1.41 -2.58
N PHE A 18 -3.28 0.67 -3.56
CA PHE A 18 -2.06 1.08 -4.27
C PHE A 18 -2.26 2.43 -4.97
N CYS A 19 -3.31 2.58 -5.78
CA CYS A 19 -3.57 3.81 -6.53
C CYS A 19 -3.80 5.00 -5.62
N ALA A 20 -4.57 4.83 -4.53
CA ALA A 20 -4.80 5.88 -3.54
C ALA A 20 -3.49 6.30 -2.86
N ALA A 21 -2.69 5.35 -2.40
CA ALA A 21 -1.40 5.64 -1.76
C ALA A 21 -0.40 6.30 -2.73
N LEU A 22 -0.39 5.90 -4.01
CA LEU A 22 0.42 6.53 -5.04
C LEU A 22 0.00 7.99 -5.26
N ALA A 23 -1.30 8.24 -5.40
CA ALA A 23 -1.84 9.59 -5.58
C ALA A 23 -1.51 10.49 -4.38
N VAL A 24 -1.68 10.00 -3.15
CA VAL A 24 -1.32 10.72 -1.93
C VAL A 24 0.17 11.05 -1.90
N ALA A 25 1.04 10.07 -2.14
CA ALA A 25 2.49 10.30 -2.09
C ALA A 25 2.97 11.29 -3.17
N LEU A 26 2.44 11.20 -4.39
CA LEU A 26 2.74 12.14 -5.47
C LEU A 26 2.23 13.56 -5.16
N ALA A 27 1.03 13.69 -4.59
CA ALA A 27 0.47 14.97 -4.16
C ALA A 27 1.30 15.63 -3.04
N GLU A 28 1.95 14.82 -2.19
CA GLU A 28 2.90 15.28 -1.16
C GLU A 28 4.29 15.66 -1.72
N GLY A 29 4.49 15.59 -3.04
CA GLY A 29 5.78 15.91 -3.68
C GLY A 29 6.84 14.82 -3.50
N THR A 30 6.43 13.60 -3.12
CA THR A 30 7.35 12.46 -2.99
C THR A 30 7.89 12.06 -4.37
N GLY A 31 9.19 11.82 -4.47
CA GLY A 31 9.81 11.32 -5.69
C GLY A 31 9.18 9.99 -6.16
N TYR A 32 9.10 9.78 -7.48
CA TYR A 32 8.41 8.64 -8.08
C TYR A 32 8.80 7.28 -7.48
N ALA A 33 10.09 7.05 -7.25
CA ALA A 33 10.56 5.78 -6.70
C ALA A 33 10.05 5.55 -5.27
N GLN A 34 10.05 6.58 -4.43
CA GLN A 34 9.53 6.49 -3.06
C GLN A 34 8.00 6.40 -3.06
N ALA A 35 7.32 7.12 -3.95
CA ALA A 35 5.86 7.07 -4.09
C ALA A 35 5.38 5.67 -4.49
N VAL A 36 6.05 5.04 -5.48
CA VAL A 36 5.77 3.66 -5.88
C VAL A 36 6.09 2.67 -4.75
N ARG A 37 7.17 2.89 -3.97
CA ARG A 37 7.48 2.04 -2.80
C ARG A 37 6.37 2.11 -1.75
N PHE A 38 5.88 3.31 -1.44
CA PHE A 38 4.77 3.52 -0.51
C PHE A 38 3.49 2.85 -1.02
N ALA A 39 3.15 3.05 -2.29
CA ALA A 39 1.99 2.43 -2.92
C ALA A 39 2.06 0.88 -2.91
N CYS A 40 3.22 0.30 -3.20
CA CYS A 40 3.43 -1.15 -3.07
C CYS A 40 3.20 -1.65 -1.64
N GLY A 41 3.63 -0.89 -0.63
CA GLY A 41 3.36 -1.21 0.77
C GLY A 41 1.86 -1.17 1.10
N ALA A 42 1.14 -0.16 0.60
CA ALA A 42 -0.29 -0.04 0.84
C ALA A 42 -1.09 -1.20 0.23
N GLY A 43 -0.86 -1.50 -1.05
CA GLY A 43 -1.51 -2.63 -1.72
C GLY A 43 -1.16 -3.97 -1.09
N ALA A 44 0.09 -4.16 -0.66
CA ALA A 44 0.50 -5.38 0.03
C ALA A 44 -0.18 -5.52 1.40
N HIS A 45 -0.28 -4.45 2.19
CA HIS A 45 -1.00 -4.47 3.47
C HIS A 45 -2.47 -4.82 3.27
N ALA A 46 -3.15 -4.20 2.30
CA ALA A 46 -4.54 -4.48 2.00
C ALA A 46 -4.78 -5.96 1.68
N ALA A 47 -3.83 -6.61 0.99
CA ALA A 47 -3.92 -8.03 0.69
C ALA A 47 -3.88 -8.96 1.93
N THR A 48 -3.52 -8.46 3.11
CA THR A 48 -3.38 -9.26 4.35
C THR A 48 -4.66 -9.34 5.20
N ILE A 49 -5.69 -8.55 4.86
CA ILE A 49 -6.92 -8.42 5.62
C ILE A 49 -8.10 -8.75 4.69
N ARG A 50 -9.14 -9.41 5.22
CA ARG A 50 -10.33 -9.75 4.45
C ARG A 50 -11.20 -8.51 4.20
N GLY A 51 -11.61 -8.30 2.96
CA GLY A 51 -12.46 -7.19 2.51
C GLY A 51 -11.67 -5.94 2.09
N ALA A 52 -12.21 -5.20 1.12
CA ALA A 52 -11.58 -4.02 0.54
C ALA A 52 -11.36 -2.88 1.54
N GLU A 53 -12.46 -2.28 2.03
CA GLU A 53 -12.40 -1.15 2.98
C GLU A 53 -11.70 -1.54 4.31
N PRO A 54 -11.97 -2.70 4.93
CA PRO A 54 -11.24 -3.13 6.12
C PRO A 54 -9.73 -3.31 5.91
N GLY A 55 -9.31 -3.61 4.68
CA GLY A 55 -7.91 -3.78 4.32
C GLY A 55 -7.15 -2.47 4.11
N LEU A 56 -7.84 -1.34 3.96
CA LEU A 56 -7.19 -0.06 3.70
C LEU A 56 -6.26 0.33 4.87
N PRO A 57 -4.96 0.52 4.60
CA PRO A 57 -4.00 0.83 5.64
C PRO A 57 -3.98 2.31 6.01
N THR A 58 -3.60 2.58 7.26
CA THR A 58 -3.06 3.87 7.67
C THR A 58 -1.61 4.04 7.19
N ARG A 59 -1.14 5.29 7.09
CA ARG A 59 0.26 5.58 6.75
C ARG A 59 1.25 4.88 7.68
N ALA A 60 0.98 4.83 8.98
CA ALA A 60 1.84 4.18 9.95
C ALA A 60 1.97 2.67 9.71
N GLN A 61 0.88 1.99 9.33
CA GLN A 61 0.91 0.56 8.98
C GLN A 61 1.74 0.31 7.72
N VAL A 62 1.61 1.17 6.70
CA VAL A 62 2.44 1.07 5.49
C VAL A 62 3.91 1.25 5.80
N GLN A 63 4.26 2.24 6.64
CA GLN A 63 5.65 2.48 7.06
C GLN A 63 6.21 1.31 7.86
N ALA A 64 5.45 0.79 8.83
CA ALA A 64 5.84 -0.38 9.61
C ALA A 64 6.09 -1.62 8.73
N LEU A 65 5.31 -1.81 7.67
CA LEU A 65 5.51 -2.90 6.71
C LEU A 65 6.79 -2.73 5.87
N LEU A 66 7.19 -1.49 5.59
CA LEU A 66 8.32 -1.19 4.70
C LEU A 66 9.68 -1.19 5.42
N GLY A 67 9.71 -1.08 6.75
CA GLY A 67 10.95 -0.88 7.52
C GLY A 67 11.41 0.56 7.44
#